data_AF-D7BH17-F1
#
_entry.id   AF-D7BH17-F1
#
_cell.length_a   1.000
_cell.length_b   1.000
_cell.length_c   1.000
_cell.angle_alpha   90.00
_cell.angle_beta   90.00
_cell.angle_gamma   90.00
#
_symmetry.space_group_name_H-M   'P 1'
#
loop_
_entity.id
_entity.type
_entity.pdbx_description
1 polymer ?
#
loop_
_entity_poly.entity_id
_entity_poly.type
_entity_poly.pdbx_seq_one_letter_code
_entity_poly.pdbx_strand_id
1 'polypeptide(L)'
;MTRVLTILVLLLVLPSCRYTFLPLVPERVAFPDRPSIYGTLEPTEKEVVAKLEVHRMPKPGYIELKWYKEETLLAERSLWVEGPGKLEARLPLAASPAENPPPTNNAPQPPAVGGAAQPPASVPQNPNATPRRGEESVSEQKPALEGYYRLVVMLEGSALLQLDMGTPSVPTDPNPPPTP
;
A
#
# COMPACT_ATOMS: atom_id res chain seq x y z
N MET A 1 49.17 45.32 33.70
CA MET A 1 49.44 44.23 32.75
C MET A 1 48.36 43.16 32.75
N THR A 2 47.88 42.68 33.92
CA THR A 2 46.88 41.61 34.02
C THR A 2 45.58 41.87 33.26
N ARG A 3 45.03 43.09 33.33
CA ARG A 3 43.79 43.47 32.61
C ARG A 3 43.93 43.41 31.08
N VAL A 4 45.09 43.79 30.55
CA VAL A 4 45.36 43.76 29.10
C VAL A 4 45.48 42.31 28.63
N LEU A 5 46.13 41.45 29.41
CA LEU A 5 46.22 40.02 29.14
C LEU A 5 44.84 39.35 29.17
N THR A 6 43.99 39.67 30.15
CA THR A 6 42.62 39.13 30.22
C THR A 6 41.78 39.55 29.02
N ILE A 7 41.88 40.81 28.59
CA ILE A 7 41.16 41.30 27.40
C ILE A 7 41.64 40.59 26.13
N LEU A 8 42.95 40.37 25.98
CA LEU A 8 43.53 39.66 24.84
C LEU A 8 43.04 38.20 24.77
N VAL A 9 43.05 37.50 25.91
CA VAL A 9 42.56 36.12 26.00
C VAL A 9 41.07 36.06 25.69
N LEU A 10 40.26 36.98 26.23
CA LEU A 10 38.83 37.03 25.97
C LEU A 10 38.54 37.27 24.48
N LEU A 11 39.29 38.17 23.84
CA LEU A 11 39.18 38.47 22.40
C LEU A 11 39.54 37.29 21.50
N LEU A 12 40.39 36.38 21.95
CA LEU A 12 40.73 35.15 21.21
C LEU A 12 39.71 34.03 21.45
N VAL A 13 39.20 33.88 22.68
CA VAL A 13 38.29 32.78 23.04
C VAL A 13 36.87 33.00 22.49
N LEU A 14 36.37 34.24 22.50
CA LEU A 14 35.02 34.56 21.98
C LEU A 14 34.80 34.18 20.50
N PRO A 15 35.68 34.52 19.54
CA PRO A 15 35.49 34.11 18.14
C PRO A 15 35.71 32.61 17.94
N SER A 16 36.60 32.00 18.72
CA SER A 16 36.84 30.55 18.71
C SER A 16 35.57 29.77 19.10
N CYS A 17 34.84 30.22 20.11
CA CYS A 17 33.56 29.63 20.49
C CYS A 17 32.49 29.75 19.39
N ARG A 18 32.50 30.83 18.59
CA ARG A 18 31.54 31.00 17.50
C ARG A 18 31.83 30.09 16.31
N TYR A 19 33.11 29.80 16.04
CA TYR A 19 33.52 28.95 14.93
C TYR A 19 33.28 27.45 15.18
N THR A 20 33.44 26.98 16.42
CA THR A 20 33.18 25.57 16.77
C THR A 20 31.68 25.23 16.83
N PHE A 21 30.83 26.24 17.06
CA PHE A 21 29.37 26.09 17.16
C PHE A 21 28.61 26.64 15.95
N LEU A 22 29.26 26.90 14.82
CA LEU A 22 28.55 27.19 13.57
C LEU A 22 28.05 25.83 13.03
N PRO A 23 26.76 25.48 13.18
CA PRO A 23 26.27 24.23 12.60
C PRO A 23 26.49 24.38 11.10
N LEU A 24 27.38 23.55 10.55
CA LEU A 24 27.48 23.35 9.10
C LEU A 24 26.08 22.91 8.67
N VAL A 25 25.27 23.85 8.20
CA VAL A 25 24.00 23.52 7.54
C VAL A 25 24.44 22.77 6.30
N PRO A 26 24.24 21.44 6.25
CA PRO A 26 24.67 20.69 5.08
C PRO A 26 23.98 21.33 3.87
N GLU A 27 24.71 21.52 2.78
CA GLU A 27 24.08 21.93 1.54
C GLU A 27 22.91 20.99 1.25
N ARG A 28 21.74 21.56 0.96
CA ARG A 28 20.58 20.76 0.61
C ARG A 28 20.88 20.10 -0.74
N VAL A 29 21.30 18.84 -0.70
CA VAL A 29 21.38 18.03 -1.91
C VAL A 29 19.98 17.89 -2.49
N ALA A 30 19.81 18.31 -3.74
CA ALA A 30 18.58 18.07 -4.46
C ALA A 30 18.38 16.55 -4.53
N PHE A 31 17.23 16.09 -4.03
CA PHE A 31 16.90 14.68 -4.13
C PHE A 31 16.67 14.31 -5.60
N PRO A 32 17.16 13.16 -6.08
CA PRO A 32 16.95 12.74 -7.46
C PRO A 32 15.47 12.71 -7.84
N ASP A 33 15.17 13.04 -9.10
CA ASP A 33 13.83 12.95 -9.70
C ASP A 33 13.45 11.49 -9.99
N ARG A 34 13.46 10.66 -8.95
CA ARG A 34 13.03 9.27 -9.01
C ARG A 34 11.62 9.12 -8.41
N PRO A 35 10.74 8.36 -9.06
CA PRO A 35 9.45 8.01 -8.47
C PRO A 35 9.67 7.17 -7.20
N SER A 36 8.80 7.36 -6.22
CA SER A 36 8.84 6.65 -4.94
C SER A 36 7.43 6.29 -4.52
N ILE A 37 7.16 4.99 -4.45
CA ILE A 37 5.86 4.44 -4.07
C ILE A 37 6.10 3.42 -2.95
N TYR A 38 5.29 3.52 -1.91
CA TYR A 38 5.23 2.56 -0.82
C TYR A 38 3.87 1.88 -0.81
N GLY A 39 3.74 0.76 -0.11
CA GLY A 39 2.43 0.18 0.05
C GLY A 39 2.39 -1.05 0.92
N THR A 40 1.18 -1.50 1.19
CA THR A 40 0.86 -2.69 1.96
C THR A 40 -0.25 -3.47 1.27
N LEU A 41 -0.28 -4.78 1.54
CA LEU A 41 -1.37 -5.66 1.13
C LEU A 41 -2.19 -6.04 2.36
N GLU A 42 -3.48 -5.74 2.32
CA GLU A 42 -4.43 -6.11 3.36
C GLU A 42 -5.37 -7.19 2.83
N PRO A 43 -5.27 -8.42 3.31
CA PRO A 43 -6.14 -9.49 2.84
C PRO A 43 -7.53 -9.38 3.48
N THR A 44 -8.55 -9.48 2.64
CA THR A 44 -9.97 -9.55 3.01
C THR A 44 -10.50 -10.93 2.64
N GLU A 45 -11.75 -11.25 2.99
CA GLU A 45 -12.35 -12.59 2.77
C GLU A 45 -12.35 -13.05 1.30
N LYS A 46 -12.47 -12.14 0.33
CA LYS A 46 -12.62 -12.46 -1.11
C LYS A 46 -11.64 -11.74 -2.02
N GLU A 47 -10.98 -10.70 -1.51
CA GLU A 47 -10.07 -9.84 -2.26
C GLU A 47 -8.92 -9.39 -1.37
N VAL A 48 -7.84 -8.93 -2.00
CA VAL A 48 -6.70 -8.29 -1.34
C VAL A 48 -6.74 -6.82 -1.71
N VAL A 49 -6.72 -5.95 -0.70
CA VAL A 49 -6.66 -4.51 -0.90
C VAL A 49 -5.20 -4.09 -0.87
N ALA A 50 -4.69 -3.61 -1.99
CA ALA A 50 -3.39 -2.96 -2.08
C ALA A 50 -3.56 -1.47 -1.75
N LYS A 51 -2.99 -1.05 -0.62
CA LYS A 51 -2.90 0.37 -0.24
C LYS A 51 -1.53 0.89 -0.65
N LEU A 52 -1.50 1.77 -1.63
CA LEU A 52 -0.27 2.36 -2.16
C LEU A 52 -0.20 3.83 -1.77
N GLU A 53 0.97 4.30 -1.35
CA GLU A 53 1.26 5.69 -1.05
C GLU A 53 2.36 6.18 -1.97
N VAL A 54 2.01 7.12 -2.84
CA VAL A 54 2.93 7.79 -3.73
C VAL A 54 3.58 8.92 -2.95
N HIS A 55 4.85 8.73 -2.59
CA HIS A 55 5.62 9.76 -1.89
C HIS A 55 6.19 10.79 -2.86
N ARG A 56 6.61 10.33 -4.05
CA ARG A 56 7.16 11.20 -5.08
C ARG A 56 6.80 10.68 -6.46
N MET A 57 6.30 11.58 -7.31
CA MET A 57 6.04 11.32 -8.71
C MET A 57 6.52 12.53 -9.53
N PRO A 58 7.66 12.45 -10.23
CA PRO A 58 8.24 13.61 -10.92
C PRO A 58 7.43 14.03 -12.15
N LYS A 59 6.71 13.09 -12.78
CA LYS A 59 5.83 13.32 -13.93
C LYS A 59 4.55 12.52 -13.77
N PRO A 60 3.39 13.06 -14.14
CA PRO A 60 2.15 12.30 -14.20
C PRO A 60 2.29 11.10 -15.12
N GLY A 61 1.71 9.96 -14.74
CA GLY A 61 1.80 8.74 -15.53
C GLY A 61 0.91 7.61 -15.02
N TYR A 62 0.81 6.55 -15.82
CA TYR A 62 0.14 5.32 -15.43
C TYR A 62 1.10 4.38 -14.71
N ILE A 63 0.69 3.92 -13.53
CA ILE A 63 1.32 2.77 -12.88
C ILE A 63 0.53 1.50 -13.22
N GLU A 64 1.23 0.42 -13.53
CA GLU A 64 0.63 -0.90 -13.77
C GLU A 64 0.80 -1.76 -12.53
N LEU A 65 -0.27 -2.39 -12.08
CA LEU A 65 -0.31 -3.30 -10.97
C LEU A 65 -0.52 -4.69 -11.54
N LYS A 66 0.51 -5.54 -11.41
CA LYS A 66 0.47 -6.93 -11.87
C LYS A 66 0.39 -7.84 -10.66
N TRP A 67 -0.74 -8.52 -10.53
CA TRP A 67 -1.05 -9.37 -9.39
C TRP A 67 -0.90 -10.84 -9.77
N TYR A 68 0.04 -11.51 -9.13
CA TYR A 68 0.39 -12.90 -9.40
C TYR A 68 0.01 -13.79 -8.23
N LYS A 69 -0.41 -15.02 -8.55
CA LYS A 69 -0.38 -16.16 -7.63
C LYS A 69 0.65 -17.13 -8.16
N GLU A 70 1.69 -17.36 -7.38
CA GLU A 70 2.89 -18.09 -7.79
C GLU A 70 3.49 -17.48 -9.07
N GLU A 71 3.26 -18.09 -10.23
CA GLU A 71 3.71 -17.60 -11.54
C GLU A 71 2.54 -17.16 -12.44
N THR A 72 1.30 -17.34 -11.99
CA THR A 72 0.08 -17.05 -12.77
C THR A 72 -0.38 -15.62 -12.53
N LEU A 73 -0.49 -14.82 -13.59
CA LEU A 73 -1.09 -13.48 -13.52
C LEU A 73 -2.61 -13.62 -13.28
N LEU A 74 -3.06 -13.18 -12.10
CA LEU A 74 -4.47 -13.18 -11.71
C LEU A 74 -5.21 -11.92 -12.16
N ALA A 75 -4.54 -10.78 -12.11
CA ALA A 75 -5.13 -9.50 -12.50
C ALA A 75 -4.05 -8.49 -12.91
N GLU A 76 -4.43 -7.62 -13.83
CA GLU A 76 -3.66 -6.44 -14.22
C GLU A 76 -4.54 -5.20 -14.09
N ARG A 77 -4.02 -4.12 -13.50
CA ARG A 77 -4.73 -2.86 -13.34
C ARG A 77 -3.81 -1.70 -13.63
N SER A 78 -4.32 -0.68 -14.32
CA SER A 78 -3.59 0.56 -14.56
C SER A 78 -4.23 1.69 -13.75
N LEU A 79 -3.43 2.42 -12.97
CA LEU A 79 -3.88 3.58 -12.21
C LEU A 79 -3.15 4.83 -12.70
N TRP A 80 -3.91 5.90 -12.97
CA TRP A 80 -3.33 7.21 -13.29
C TRP A 80 -2.87 7.90 -12.01
N VAL A 81 -1.65 8.42 -12.00
CA VAL A 81 -1.04 9.10 -10.86
C VAL A 81 -0.53 10.46 -11.31
N GLU A 82 -1.10 11.53 -10.76
CA GLU A 82 -0.69 12.90 -11.08
C GLU A 82 0.44 13.41 -10.18
N GLY A 83 0.52 12.92 -8.95
CA GLY A 83 1.41 13.45 -7.93
C GLY A 83 1.40 12.60 -6.66
N PRO A 84 1.91 13.13 -5.54
CA PRO A 84 1.88 12.43 -4.27
C PRO A 84 0.45 12.24 -3.77
N GLY A 85 0.15 11.07 -3.23
CA GLY A 85 -1.21 10.72 -2.82
C GLY A 85 -1.36 9.25 -2.41
N LYS A 86 -2.56 8.90 -1.95
CA LYS A 86 -2.92 7.53 -1.59
C LYS A 86 -3.78 6.92 -2.69
N LEU A 87 -3.46 5.67 -3.04
CA LEU A 87 -4.14 4.89 -4.06
C LEU A 87 -4.55 3.56 -3.44
N GLU A 88 -5.75 3.09 -3.76
CA GLU A 88 -6.22 1.78 -3.32
C GLU A 88 -6.63 0.96 -4.54
N ALA A 89 -6.18 -0.28 -4.60
CA ALA A 89 -6.55 -1.23 -5.63
C ALA A 89 -7.06 -2.53 -5.01
N ARG A 90 -8.21 -2.98 -5.48
CA ARG A 90 -8.79 -4.27 -5.08
C ARG A 90 -8.35 -5.35 -6.05
N LEU A 91 -7.70 -6.37 -5.52
CA LEU A 91 -7.09 -7.45 -6.26
C LEU A 91 -7.86 -8.74 -5.95
N PRO A 92 -8.33 -9.47 -6.96
CA PRO A 92 -9.09 -10.68 -6.71
C PRO A 92 -8.17 -11.81 -6.25
N LEU A 93 -8.67 -12.66 -5.34
CA LEU A 93 -7.98 -13.88 -4.90
C LEU A 93 -8.08 -15.02 -5.93
N ALA A 94 -9.14 -14.99 -6.74
CA ALA A 94 -9.33 -15.87 -7.88
C ALA A 94 -9.04 -15.11 -9.18
N ALA A 95 -8.66 -15.83 -10.24
CA ALA A 95 -8.51 -15.22 -11.55
C ALA A 95 -9.88 -14.68 -12.02
N SER A 96 -10.00 -13.36 -12.17
CA SER A 96 -11.14 -12.78 -12.89
C SER A 96 -10.85 -12.87 -14.39
N PRO A 97 -11.75 -13.42 -15.22
CA PRO A 97 -11.65 -13.27 -16.67
C PRO A 97 -11.55 -11.78 -16.99
N ALA A 98 -10.50 -11.40 -17.72
CA ALA A 98 -10.17 -10.02 -18.04
C ALA A 98 -11.42 -9.21 -18.45
N GLU A 99 -11.82 -8.26 -17.61
CA GLU A 99 -12.79 -7.23 -17.97
C GLU A 99 -12.07 -6.16 -18.82
N ASN A 100 -11.67 -6.56 -20.02
CA ASN A 100 -11.70 -5.64 -21.16
C ASN A 100 -13.13 -5.73 -21.68
N PRO A 101 -13.98 -4.71 -21.49
CA PRO A 101 -15.31 -4.75 -22.08
C PRO A 101 -15.15 -4.88 -23.60
N PRO A 102 -15.80 -5.85 -24.26
CA PRO A 102 -15.90 -5.81 -25.72
C PRO A 102 -16.56 -4.49 -26.11
N PRO A 103 -16.22 -3.87 -27.26
CA PRO A 103 -16.96 -2.72 -27.75
C PRO A 103 -18.40 -3.17 -28.05
N THR A 104 -19.30 -2.93 -27.09
CA THR A 104 -20.72 -3.21 -27.24
C THR A 104 -21.31 -2.19 -28.22
N ASN A 105 -21.19 -2.49 -29.51
CA ASN A 105 -22.10 -1.95 -30.51
C ASN A 105 -23.50 -2.43 -30.14
N ASN A 106 -24.34 -1.56 -29.55
CA ASN A 106 -25.80 -1.53 -29.68
C ASN A 106 -26.40 -0.38 -28.86
N ALA A 107 -26.79 0.69 -29.55
CA ALA A 107 -27.84 1.62 -29.11
C ALA A 107 -29.24 0.99 -29.37
N PRO A 108 -30.36 1.65 -29.01
CA PRO A 108 -30.82 2.12 -27.71
C PRO A 108 -32.00 1.27 -27.17
N GLN A 109 -32.12 1.17 -25.85
CA GLN A 109 -33.15 0.40 -25.15
C GLN A 109 -34.49 1.20 -25.08
N PRO A 110 -35.65 0.62 -25.45
CA PRO A 110 -36.96 1.28 -25.27
C PRO A 110 -37.47 1.15 -23.81
N PRO A 111 -38.29 2.10 -23.30
CA PRO A 111 -38.74 2.10 -21.92
C PRO A 111 -39.89 1.12 -21.71
N ALA A 112 -39.71 0.14 -20.81
CA ALA A 112 -40.78 -0.71 -20.34
C ALA A 112 -41.53 -0.04 -19.17
N VAL A 113 -42.85 0.09 -19.35
CA VAL A 113 -43.82 0.71 -18.46
C VAL A 113 -44.53 -0.37 -17.64
N GLY A 114 -44.68 -0.15 -16.33
CA GLY A 114 -45.93 -0.44 -15.61
C GLY A 114 -46.01 -1.66 -14.68
N GLY A 115 -46.57 -1.41 -13.48
CA GLY A 115 -47.27 -2.40 -12.63
C GLY A 115 -46.51 -2.79 -11.35
N ALA A 116 -46.58 -2.07 -10.23
CA ALA A 116 -47.68 -1.93 -9.26
C ALA A 116 -47.80 -3.08 -8.23
N ALA A 117 -47.81 -2.65 -6.96
CA ALA A 117 -48.43 -3.24 -5.75
C ALA A 117 -47.63 -4.25 -4.89
N GLN A 118 -47.14 -3.77 -3.74
CA GLN A 118 -47.32 -4.46 -2.44
C GLN A 118 -47.06 -3.53 -1.23
N PRO A 119 -48.08 -3.33 -0.38
CA PRO A 119 -47.94 -3.40 1.08
C PRO A 119 -49.01 -4.37 1.65
N PRO A 120 -49.09 -4.71 2.97
CA PRO A 120 -48.47 -4.07 4.15
C PRO A 120 -47.89 -5.08 5.18
N ALA A 121 -47.35 -4.58 6.30
CA ALA A 121 -47.71 -4.98 7.68
C ALA A 121 -46.54 -4.93 8.68
N SER A 122 -46.83 -4.26 9.78
CA SER A 122 -46.05 -3.96 10.98
C SER A 122 -45.75 -5.18 11.88
N VAL A 123 -44.50 -5.30 12.37
CA VAL A 123 -44.02 -5.30 13.79
C VAL A 123 -44.80 -6.16 14.82
N PRO A 124 -44.16 -7.00 15.71
CA PRO A 124 -43.35 -6.44 16.80
C PRO A 124 -42.07 -7.14 17.28
N GLN A 125 -41.27 -6.28 17.92
CA GLN A 125 -40.05 -6.47 18.69
C GLN A 125 -40.22 -7.47 19.86
N ASN A 126 -39.21 -8.30 20.07
CA ASN A 126 -39.04 -9.09 21.30
C ASN A 126 -37.94 -8.45 22.18
N PRO A 127 -38.26 -7.96 23.39
CA PRO A 127 -37.29 -7.34 24.30
C PRO A 127 -36.85 -8.29 25.41
N ASN A 128 -35.93 -9.22 25.14
CA ASN A 128 -35.05 -9.78 26.18
C ASN A 128 -34.03 -10.76 25.60
N ALA A 129 -32.75 -10.37 25.57
CA ALA A 129 -31.61 -11.25 25.79
C ALA A 129 -30.32 -10.42 25.86
N THR A 130 -30.00 -9.91 27.04
CA THR A 130 -28.60 -9.72 27.46
C THR A 130 -28.35 -10.84 28.47
N PRO A 131 -27.36 -11.71 28.26
CA PRO A 131 -26.07 -11.42 28.88
C PRO A 131 -24.85 -12.02 28.17
N ARG A 132 -23.73 -11.29 28.19
CA ARG A 132 -22.49 -11.66 28.89
C ARG A 132 -21.29 -11.04 28.19
N ARG A 133 -20.67 -10.13 28.94
CA ARG A 133 -19.25 -9.81 28.94
C ARG A 133 -18.43 -11.10 28.75
N GLY A 134 -17.92 -11.28 27.54
CA GLY A 134 -16.82 -12.17 27.20
C GLY A 134 -15.74 -11.29 26.61
N GLU A 135 -14.61 -11.21 27.30
CA GLU A 135 -13.37 -10.64 26.79
C GLU A 135 -12.87 -11.56 25.66
N GLU A 136 -13.39 -11.37 24.44
CA GLU A 136 -12.75 -11.93 23.26
C GLU A 136 -11.61 -11.00 22.88
N SER A 137 -10.43 -11.38 23.35
CA SER A 137 -9.17 -10.94 22.77
C SER A 137 -9.28 -11.18 21.27
N VAL A 138 -9.51 -10.10 20.52
CA VAL A 138 -9.51 -10.07 19.06
C VAL A 138 -8.12 -10.52 18.65
N SER A 139 -7.99 -11.83 18.50
CA SER A 139 -6.91 -12.46 17.78
C SER A 139 -7.05 -11.86 16.39
N GLU A 140 -6.05 -11.11 15.97
CA GLU A 140 -5.94 -10.55 14.64
C GLU A 140 -5.93 -11.73 13.65
N GLN A 141 -7.12 -12.23 13.32
CA GLN A 141 -7.37 -13.42 12.53
C GLN A 141 -7.09 -13.04 11.07
N LYS A 142 -5.80 -12.85 10.76
CA LYS A 142 -5.33 -12.66 9.40
C LYS A 142 -5.82 -13.86 8.60
N PRO A 143 -6.66 -13.68 7.57
CA PRO A 143 -7.13 -14.80 6.77
C PRO A 143 -5.92 -15.57 6.24
N ALA A 144 -5.91 -16.88 6.49
CA ALA A 144 -4.89 -17.78 5.98
C ALA A 144 -5.04 -17.85 4.45
N LEU A 145 -4.26 -17.04 3.76
CA LEU A 145 -4.21 -17.06 2.30
C LEU A 145 -3.51 -18.33 1.84
N GLU A 146 -4.18 -19.08 0.97
CA GLU A 146 -3.59 -20.29 0.38
C GLU A 146 -2.68 -19.91 -0.80
N GLY A 147 -1.39 -20.16 -0.62
CA GLY A 147 -0.36 -19.98 -1.64
C GLY A 147 0.48 -18.71 -1.51
N TYR A 148 1.38 -18.52 -2.45
CA TYR A 148 2.24 -17.33 -2.56
C TYR A 148 1.64 -16.35 -3.55
N TYR A 149 1.49 -15.10 -3.13
CA TYR A 149 0.99 -14.01 -3.97
C TYR A 149 2.02 -12.88 -4.05
N ARG A 150 2.07 -12.23 -5.21
CA ARG A 150 2.99 -11.13 -5.49
C ARG A 150 2.29 -10.02 -6.25
N LEU A 151 2.35 -8.80 -5.71
CA LEU A 151 2.01 -7.58 -6.42
C LEU A 151 3.30 -6.94 -6.93
N VAL A 152 3.38 -6.70 -8.24
CA VAL A 152 4.44 -5.90 -8.86
C VAL A 152 3.83 -4.61 -9.37
N VAL A 153 4.32 -3.48 -8.86
CA VAL A 153 3.97 -2.14 -9.35
C VAL A 153 5.02 -1.69 -10.35
N MET A 154 4.59 -1.38 -11.56
CA MET A 154 5.43 -0.97 -12.67
C MET A 154 5.13 0.48 -13.05
N LEU A 155 6.12 1.21 -13.53
CA LEU A 155 5.98 2.50 -14.19
C LEU A 155 6.84 2.49 -15.44
N GLU A 156 6.25 2.78 -16.61
CA GLU A 156 6.95 2.80 -17.89
C GLU A 156 7.77 1.51 -18.16
N GLY A 157 7.23 0.36 -17.74
CA GLY A 157 7.89 -0.95 -17.87
C GLY A 157 8.97 -1.25 -16.83
N SER A 158 9.25 -0.35 -15.89
CA SER A 158 10.21 -0.56 -14.80
C SER A 158 9.50 -0.92 -13.49
N ALA A 159 9.93 -1.98 -12.80
CA ALA A 159 9.40 -2.35 -11.49
C ALA A 159 9.83 -1.33 -10.43
N LEU A 160 8.85 -0.73 -9.74
CA LEU A 160 9.08 0.26 -8.69
C LEU A 160 8.92 -0.33 -7.29
N LEU A 161 7.95 -1.23 -7.11
CA LEU A 161 7.61 -1.83 -5.83
C LEU A 161 7.17 -3.27 -6.04
N GLN A 162 7.64 -4.16 -5.18
CA GLN A 162 7.15 -5.53 -5.08
C GLN A 162 6.64 -5.76 -3.65
N LEU A 163 5.41 -6.26 -3.54
CA LEU A 163 4.81 -6.66 -2.28
C LEU A 163 4.45 -8.14 -2.37
N ASP A 164 4.98 -8.93 -1.44
CA ASP A 164 4.79 -10.36 -1.40
C ASP A 164 3.91 -10.74 -0.20
N MET A 165 3.11 -11.80 -0.37
CA MET A 165 2.21 -12.30 0.67
C MET A 165 2.11 -13.82 0.61
N GLY A 166 2.14 -14.48 1.77
CA GLY A 166 2.14 -15.93 1.88
C GLY A 166 3.54 -16.54 1.95
N THR A 167 3.61 -17.87 1.88
CA THR A 167 4.87 -18.63 1.99
C THR A 167 5.27 -19.12 0.60
N PRO A 168 6.50 -18.83 0.12
CA PRO A 168 6.98 -19.36 -1.14
C PRO A 168 7.15 -20.89 -1.04
N SER A 169 6.78 -21.60 -2.09
CA SER A 169 7.07 -23.02 -2.24
C SER A 169 8.57 -23.21 -2.46
N VAL A 170 9.32 -23.54 -1.40
CA VAL A 170 10.74 -23.89 -1.52
C VAL A 170 10.83 -25.34 -2.00
N PRO A 171 11.59 -25.65 -3.06
CA PRO A 171 11.87 -27.04 -3.43
C PRO A 171 12.46 -27.78 -2.22
N THR A 172 11.93 -28.95 -1.88
CA THR A 172 12.54 -29.79 -0.84
C THR A 172 13.94 -30.20 -1.31
N ASP A 173 14.96 -29.96 -0.48
CA ASP A 173 16.33 -30.39 -0.78
C ASP A 173 16.35 -31.91 -1.00
N PRO A 174 16.73 -32.40 -2.19
CA PRO A 174 16.77 -33.83 -2.46
C PRO A 174 17.84 -34.57 -1.65
N ASN A 175 18.75 -33.87 -0.96
CA ASN A 175 19.82 -34.50 -0.19
C ASN A 175 20.05 -33.79 1.17
N PRO A 176 19.19 -34.03 2.18
CA PRO A 176 19.40 -33.46 3.50
C PRO A 176 20.72 -33.97 4.12
N PRO A 177 21.42 -33.13 4.91
CA PRO A 177 22.65 -33.56 5.57
C PRO A 177 22.38 -34.74 6.51
N PRO A 178 23.31 -35.71 6.60
CA PRO A 178 23.17 -36.82 7.53
C PRO A 178 23.12 -36.29 8.97
N THR A 179 22.09 -36.68 9.72
CA THR A 179 21.97 -36.38 11.16
C THR A 179 23.15 -36.97 11.94
N PRO A 180 23.76 -36.21 12.88
CA PRO A 180 24.87 -36.68 13.71
C PRO A 180 24.46 -37.76 14.71
#